data_AF-A0A2P4NVS8-F1
#
_entry.id   AF-A0A2P4NVS8-F1
#
_cell.length_a   1.000
_cell.length_b   1.000
_cell.length_c   1.000
_cell.angle_alpha   90.00
_cell.angle_beta   90.00
_cell.angle_gamma   90.00
#
_symmetry.space_group_name_H-M   'P 1'
#
loop_
_entity.id
_entity.type
_entity.pdbx_description
1 polymer ?
#
loop_
_entity_poly.entity_id
_entity_poly.type
_entity_poly.pdbx_seq_one_letter_code
_entity_poly.pdbx_strand_id
1 'polypeptide(L)'
;MEWYETWRVDYENHKLRHDENIRNVDIDELRGENITCEICYPIRDTPEVFKKFWRILQKFEYTIRDYNAETIRALINLLSINSEERNNYTKGKTRDALDIIVESIRYLKQPIMREKGLKIIIIVVARDCIENDKEDETIDRLIGNEELIRYGYILEDWDVNIRFREFYEWHKVAI
;
A
#
# COMPACT_ATOMS: atom_id res chain seq x y z
N MET A 1 -7.43 -15.51 -0.18
CA MET A 1 -6.14 -15.60 -0.92
C MET A 1 -5.09 -16.07 0.07
N GLU A 2 -4.23 -17.02 -0.29
CA GLU A 2 -3.27 -17.62 0.66
C GLU A 2 -2.38 -16.58 1.35
N TRP A 3 -1.81 -15.65 0.57
CA TRP A 3 -0.94 -14.58 1.10
C TRP A 3 -1.62 -13.68 2.15
N TYR A 4 -2.89 -13.30 1.94
CA TYR A 4 -3.63 -12.44 2.86
C TYR A 4 -3.96 -13.16 4.17
N GLU A 5 -4.24 -14.46 4.10
CA GLU A 5 -4.54 -15.24 5.29
C GLU A 5 -3.31 -15.37 6.19
N THR A 6 -2.14 -15.68 5.60
CA THR A 6 -0.85 -15.68 6.32
C THR A 6 -0.57 -14.32 6.94
N TRP A 7 -0.68 -13.25 6.15
CA TRP A 7 -0.53 -11.87 6.62
C TRP A 7 -1.42 -11.55 7.83
N ARG A 8 -2.71 -11.92 7.77
CA ARG A 8 -3.68 -11.63 8.83
C ARG A 8 -3.32 -12.35 10.12
N VAL A 9 -3.03 -13.65 10.02
CA VAL A 9 -2.67 -14.48 11.18
C VAL A 9 -1.41 -13.95 11.84
N ASP A 10 -0.39 -13.60 11.06
CA ASP A 10 0.86 -13.05 11.59
C ASP A 10 0.63 -11.72 12.30
N TYR A 11 -0.22 -10.84 11.75
CA TYR A 11 -0.56 -9.55 12.37
C TYR A 11 -1.34 -9.73 13.67
N GLU A 12 -2.37 -10.57 13.69
CA GLU A 12 -3.20 -10.83 14.87
C GLU A 12 -2.38 -11.45 16.00
N ASN A 13 -1.53 -12.44 15.69
CA ASN A 13 -0.65 -13.07 16.67
C ASN A 13 0.36 -12.08 17.26
N HIS A 14 0.97 -11.24 16.42
CA HIS A 14 1.91 -10.22 16.90
C HIS A 14 1.21 -9.16 17.77
N LYS A 15 -0.01 -8.77 17.41
CA LYS A 15 -0.80 -7.82 18.21
C LYS A 15 -1.17 -8.39 19.59
N LEU A 16 -1.53 -9.67 19.67
CA LEU A 16 -1.77 -10.35 20.95
C LEU A 16 -0.52 -10.29 21.85
N ARG A 17 0.68 -10.42 21.28
CA ARG A 17 1.92 -10.29 22.07
C ARG A 17 2.12 -8.90 22.65
N HIS A 18 1.65 -7.84 21.99
CA HIS A 18 1.64 -6.49 22.59
C HIS A 18 0.62 -6.40 23.74
N ASP A 19 -0.57 -6.99 23.58
CA ASP A 19 -1.64 -6.96 24.58
C ASP A 19 -1.31 -7.82 25.82
N GLU A 20 -0.63 -8.96 25.65
CA GLU A 20 -0.21 -9.86 26.73
C GLU A 20 1.01 -9.34 27.50
N ASN A 21 1.87 -8.55 26.85
CA ASN A 21 3.16 -8.11 27.41
C ASN A 21 3.22 -6.64 27.80
N ILE A 22 2.09 -6.01 28.14
CA ILE A 22 1.92 -4.58 28.54
C ILE A 22 2.92 -4.09 29.62
N ARG A 23 3.74 -4.96 30.25
CA ARG A 23 4.69 -4.58 31.31
C ARG A 23 6.14 -5.08 31.19
N ASN A 24 6.51 -5.96 30.26
CA ASN A 24 7.79 -6.71 30.38
C ASN A 24 8.62 -6.94 29.11
N VAL A 25 8.20 -6.50 27.92
CA VAL A 25 9.00 -6.66 26.69
C VAL A 25 9.26 -5.28 26.09
N ASP A 26 10.53 -4.98 25.82
CA ASP A 26 10.92 -3.74 25.14
C ASP A 26 10.33 -3.75 23.71
N ILE A 27 9.75 -2.63 23.25
CA ILE A 27 9.22 -2.52 21.89
C ILE A 27 10.31 -2.85 20.86
N ASP A 28 11.57 -2.55 21.19
CA ASP A 28 12.72 -2.87 20.36
C ASP A 28 12.98 -4.39 20.23
N GLU A 29 12.54 -5.22 21.19
CA GLU A 29 12.64 -6.69 21.10
C GLU A 29 11.57 -7.29 20.17
N LEU A 30 10.39 -6.66 20.07
CA LEU A 30 9.31 -7.09 19.17
C LEU A 30 9.43 -6.50 17.77
N ARG A 31 10.26 -5.46 17.61
CA ARG A 31 10.48 -4.80 16.33
C ARG A 31 11.18 -5.75 15.35
N GLY A 32 10.66 -5.83 14.13
CA GLY A 32 11.16 -6.76 13.11
C GLY A 32 10.41 -8.09 13.04
N GLU A 33 9.59 -8.42 14.04
CA GLU A 33 8.78 -9.64 13.99
C GLU A 33 7.61 -9.53 13.01
N ASN A 34 6.98 -8.36 12.92
CA ASN A 34 5.90 -8.11 11.99
C ASN A 34 5.94 -6.69 11.41
N ILE A 35 6.20 -6.59 10.12
CA ILE A 35 6.39 -5.32 9.40
C ILE A 35 5.13 -4.45 9.29
N THR A 36 3.94 -4.98 9.60
CA THR A 36 2.66 -4.23 9.56
C THR A 36 2.37 -3.45 10.82
N CYS A 37 3.04 -3.80 11.93
CA CYS A 37 2.66 -3.36 13.27
C CYS A 37 2.79 -1.84 13.44
N GLU A 38 1.68 -1.18 13.77
CA GLU A 38 1.61 0.24 14.02
C GLU A 38 2.36 0.67 15.29
N ILE A 39 2.52 -0.24 16.26
CA ILE A 39 3.22 0.01 17.53
C ILE A 39 4.73 -0.07 17.31
N CYS A 40 5.21 -1.07 16.57
CA CYS A 40 6.63 -1.27 16.26
C CYS A 40 7.17 -0.25 15.23
N TYR A 41 6.30 0.25 14.35
CA TYR A 41 6.66 1.16 13.26
C TYR A 41 5.83 2.45 13.27
N PRO A 42 5.86 3.24 14.36
CA PRO A 42 5.02 4.43 14.48
C PRO A 42 5.42 5.49 13.45
N ILE A 43 4.41 6.11 12.85
CA ILE A 43 4.60 7.23 11.91
C ILE A 43 5.00 8.46 12.70
N ARG A 44 6.16 9.05 12.38
CA ARG A 44 6.64 10.31 12.96
C ARG A 44 6.30 11.52 12.11
N ASP A 45 6.41 11.37 10.79
CA ASP A 45 6.10 12.37 9.79
C ASP A 45 5.60 11.68 8.53
N THR A 46 4.75 12.36 7.76
CA THR A 46 4.22 11.84 6.49
C THR A 46 4.54 12.82 5.36
N PRO A 47 5.48 12.48 4.47
CA PRO A 47 5.84 13.33 3.33
C PRO A 47 4.66 13.58 2.40
N GLU A 48 4.56 14.78 1.81
CA GLU A 48 3.44 15.15 0.94
C GLU A 48 3.32 14.25 -0.29
N VAL A 49 4.47 13.83 -0.84
CA VAL A 49 4.52 12.84 -1.92
C VAL A 49 3.87 11.50 -1.53
N PHE A 50 4.03 11.08 -0.28
CA PHE A 50 3.38 9.86 0.22
C PHE A 50 1.87 10.05 0.35
N LYS A 51 1.40 11.21 0.81
CA LYS A 51 -0.05 11.49 0.89
C LYS A 51 -0.71 11.44 -0.48
N LYS A 52 -0.06 12.00 -1.50
CA LYS A 52 -0.54 11.93 -2.90
C LYS A 52 -0.63 10.49 -3.39
N PHE A 53 0.43 9.70 -3.18
CA PHE A 53 0.45 8.27 -3.49
C PHE A 53 -0.69 7.51 -2.79
N TRP A 54 -0.80 7.70 -1.49
CA TRP A 54 -1.75 7.00 -0.62
C TRP A 54 -3.19 7.25 -1.05
N ARG A 55 -3.54 8.51 -1.31
CA ARG A 55 -4.84 8.93 -1.82
C ARG A 55 -5.25 8.17 -3.08
N ILE A 56 -4.30 7.94 -3.99
CA ILE A 56 -4.59 7.30 -5.28
C ILE A 56 -4.68 5.79 -5.11
N LEU A 57 -3.75 5.18 -4.37
CA LEU A 57 -3.76 3.74 -4.10
C LEU A 57 -5.09 3.29 -3.48
N GLN A 58 -5.61 4.06 -2.51
CA GLN A 58 -6.90 3.76 -1.87
C GLN A 58 -8.10 3.84 -2.83
N LYS A 59 -8.03 4.60 -3.93
CA LYS A 59 -9.11 4.60 -4.95
C LYS A 59 -9.23 3.22 -5.61
N PHE A 60 -8.08 2.59 -5.85
CA PHE A 60 -8.00 1.31 -6.56
C PHE A 60 -8.19 0.11 -5.62
N GLU A 61 -7.69 0.20 -4.39
CA GLU A 61 -7.87 -0.82 -3.36
C GLU A 61 -8.44 -0.19 -2.08
N TYR A 62 -9.77 -0.13 -2.00
CA TYR A 62 -10.47 0.47 -0.86
C TYR A 62 -10.42 -0.39 0.41
N THR A 63 -9.97 -1.65 0.31
CA THR A 63 -9.84 -2.52 1.50
C THR A 63 -8.61 -2.15 2.34
N ILE A 64 -7.71 -1.32 1.82
CA ILE A 64 -6.56 -0.80 2.55
C ILE A 64 -7.06 0.14 3.65
N ARG A 65 -6.73 -0.21 4.90
CA ARG A 65 -7.07 0.55 6.10
C ARG A 65 -6.09 1.70 6.31
N ASP A 66 -4.81 1.36 6.40
CA ASP A 66 -3.81 2.22 7.03
C ASP A 66 -2.39 1.76 6.67
N TYR A 67 -1.39 2.59 6.98
CA TYR A 67 0.02 2.37 6.70
C TYR A 67 0.88 2.60 7.94
N ASN A 68 2.18 2.31 7.85
CA ASN A 68 3.13 2.62 8.91
C ASN A 68 4.43 3.23 8.37
N ALA A 69 5.42 3.44 9.24
CA ALA A 69 6.69 4.02 8.85
C ALA A 69 7.44 3.20 7.79
N GLU A 70 7.30 1.87 7.76
CA GLU A 70 7.94 1.02 6.75
C GLU A 70 7.30 1.17 5.38
N THR A 71 5.98 1.34 5.32
CA THR A 71 5.28 1.64 4.05
C THR A 71 5.81 2.94 3.45
N ILE A 72 5.96 3.99 4.27
CA ILE A 72 6.50 5.29 3.84
C ILE A 72 7.93 5.15 3.36
N ARG A 73 8.79 4.50 4.15
CA ARG A 73 10.21 4.27 3.82
C ARG A 73 10.35 3.50 2.51
N ALA A 74 9.54 2.47 2.31
CA ALA A 74 9.58 1.65 1.12
C ALA A 74 9.13 2.40 -0.15
N LEU A 75 8.12 3.27 -0.05
CA LEU A 75 7.76 4.14 -1.17
C LEU A 75 8.91 5.10 -1.53
N ILE A 76 9.55 5.74 -0.54
CA ILE A 76 10.68 6.64 -0.78
C ILE A 76 11.83 5.88 -1.44
N ASN A 77 12.12 4.66 -0.97
CA ASN A 77 13.13 3.79 -1.59
C ASN A 77 12.76 3.47 -3.04
N LEU A 78 11.51 3.12 -3.31
CA LEU A 78 11.01 2.86 -4.66
C LEU A 78 11.22 4.08 -5.57
N LEU A 79 10.86 5.28 -5.10
CA LEU A 79 11.02 6.53 -5.85
C LEU A 79 12.49 6.91 -6.07
N SER A 80 13.40 6.43 -5.23
CA SER A 80 14.84 6.65 -5.36
C SER A 80 15.50 5.72 -6.39
N ILE A 81 14.81 4.67 -6.84
CA ILE A 81 15.29 3.78 -7.91
C ILE A 81 15.13 4.51 -9.25
N ASN A 82 16.12 4.39 -10.14
CA ASN A 82 16.05 4.97 -11.48
C ASN A 82 14.84 4.41 -12.26
N SER A 83 14.29 5.20 -13.18
CA SER A 83 13.04 4.86 -13.88
C SER A 83 13.10 3.57 -14.70
N GLU A 84 14.25 3.25 -15.29
CA GLU A 84 14.43 2.04 -16.09
C GLU A 84 14.37 0.78 -15.22
N GLU A 85 15.09 0.77 -14.09
CA GLU A 85 15.09 -0.31 -13.12
C GLU A 85 13.74 -0.43 -12.38
N ARG A 86 13.11 0.70 -12.04
CA ARG A 86 11.81 0.70 -11.34
C ARG A 86 10.67 0.12 -12.18
N ASN A 87 10.73 0.23 -13.51
CA ASN A 87 9.74 -0.41 -14.37
C ASN A 87 9.89 -1.95 -14.38
N ASN A 88 11.01 -2.50 -13.88
CA ASN A 88 11.22 -3.94 -13.75
C ASN A 88 10.82 -4.46 -12.37
N TYR A 89 9.52 -4.57 -12.14
CA TYR A 89 8.95 -4.92 -10.84
C TYR A 89 9.06 -6.38 -10.42
N THR A 90 9.61 -7.22 -11.29
CA THR A 90 9.67 -8.67 -11.05
C THR A 90 10.93 -9.09 -10.31
N LYS A 91 11.94 -8.22 -10.17
CA LYS A 91 13.23 -8.54 -9.55
C LYS A 91 13.95 -7.33 -8.96
N GLY A 92 15.01 -7.61 -8.21
CA GLY A 92 15.92 -6.61 -7.67
C GLY A 92 15.26 -5.67 -6.65
N LYS A 93 15.84 -4.48 -6.51
CA LYS A 93 15.43 -3.50 -5.51
C LYS A 93 13.97 -3.06 -5.67
N THR A 94 13.49 -3.02 -6.91
CA THR A 94 12.09 -2.67 -7.22
C THR A 94 11.13 -3.68 -6.61
N ARG A 95 11.37 -4.98 -6.83
CA ARG A 95 10.55 -6.05 -6.24
C ARG A 95 10.59 -5.95 -4.72
N ASP A 96 11.79 -5.84 -4.14
CA ASP A 96 11.96 -5.82 -2.67
C ASP A 96 11.23 -4.61 -2.04
N ALA A 97 11.27 -3.44 -2.69
CA ALA A 97 10.52 -2.27 -2.23
C ALA A 97 9.00 -2.48 -2.33
N LEU A 98 8.52 -3.08 -3.42
CA LEU A 98 7.11 -3.38 -3.63
C LEU A 98 6.58 -4.42 -2.65
N ASP A 99 7.37 -5.46 -2.35
CA ASP A 99 7.06 -6.48 -1.35
C ASP A 99 6.84 -5.81 0.00
N ILE A 100 7.78 -4.97 0.44
CA ILE A 100 7.65 -4.22 1.70
C ILE A 100 6.42 -3.31 1.70
N ILE A 101 6.13 -2.59 0.61
CA ILE A 101 4.93 -1.73 0.55
C ILE A 101 3.67 -2.58 0.75
N VAL A 102 3.51 -3.68 0.01
CA VAL A 102 2.30 -4.50 0.07
C VAL A 102 2.17 -5.22 1.42
N GLU A 103 3.27 -5.69 1.98
CA GLU A 103 3.29 -6.40 3.26
C GLU A 103 3.09 -5.48 4.46
N SER A 104 3.62 -4.26 4.44
CA SER A 104 3.52 -3.31 5.58
C SER A 104 2.19 -2.57 5.68
N ILE A 105 1.39 -2.57 4.61
CA ILE A 105 0.05 -1.98 4.61
C ILE A 105 -0.90 -2.83 5.48
N ARG A 106 -1.76 -2.15 6.23
CA ARG A 106 -2.85 -2.79 6.98
C ARG A 106 -4.13 -2.78 6.17
N TYR A 107 -4.79 -3.93 6.11
CA TYR A 107 -6.04 -4.13 5.37
C TYR A 107 -7.23 -4.30 6.32
N LEU A 108 -8.38 -3.71 5.98
CA LEU A 108 -9.66 -3.87 6.67
C LEU A 108 -10.25 -5.28 6.49
N LYS A 109 -10.09 -5.82 5.28
CA LYS A 109 -10.59 -7.12 4.84
C LYS A 109 -9.71 -7.63 3.70
N GLN A 110 -9.96 -8.85 3.24
CA GLN A 110 -9.22 -9.42 2.12
C GLN A 110 -9.22 -8.44 0.91
N PRO A 111 -8.04 -8.10 0.36
CA PRO A 111 -7.93 -7.26 -0.82
C PRO A 111 -8.71 -7.79 -2.01
N ILE A 112 -9.22 -6.87 -2.83
CA ILE A 112 -9.84 -7.24 -4.11
C ILE A 112 -8.73 -7.57 -5.11
N MET A 113 -7.69 -6.75 -5.13
CA MET A 113 -6.49 -6.94 -5.90
C MET A 113 -5.64 -8.06 -5.28
N ARG A 114 -5.22 -9.05 -6.07
CA ARG A 114 -4.09 -9.89 -5.66
C ARG A 114 -2.85 -9.03 -5.59
N GLU A 115 -1.89 -9.50 -4.81
CA GLU A 115 -0.56 -8.93 -4.62
C GLU A 115 0.08 -8.40 -5.92
N LYS A 116 0.07 -9.19 -7.01
CA LYS A 116 0.61 -8.75 -8.31
C LYS A 116 -0.10 -7.51 -8.88
N GLY A 117 -1.43 -7.44 -8.76
CA GLY A 117 -2.21 -6.29 -9.21
C GLY A 117 -1.89 -5.04 -8.40
N LEU A 118 -1.77 -5.18 -7.07
CA LEU A 118 -1.34 -4.09 -6.20
C LEU A 118 0.03 -3.56 -6.59
N LYS A 119 1.00 -4.44 -6.84
CA LYS A 119 2.35 -4.05 -7.29
C LYS A 119 2.31 -3.24 -8.58
N ILE A 120 1.53 -3.67 -9.57
CA ILE A 120 1.33 -2.94 -10.84
C ILE A 120 0.77 -1.53 -10.58
N ILE A 121 -0.29 -1.42 -9.77
CA ILE A 121 -0.89 -0.13 -9.42
C ILE A 121 0.14 0.78 -8.77
N ILE A 122 0.91 0.28 -7.79
CA ILE A 122 1.92 1.05 -7.06
C ILE A 122 2.98 1.63 -8.02
N ILE A 123 3.48 0.83 -8.97
CA ILE A 123 4.47 1.30 -9.97
C ILE A 123 3.89 2.38 -10.86
N VAL A 124 2.67 2.16 -11.37
CA VAL A 124 2.00 3.11 -12.25
C VAL A 124 1.76 4.44 -11.53
N VAL A 125 1.31 4.41 -10.27
CA VAL A 125 1.13 5.62 -9.45
C VAL A 125 2.48 6.31 -9.21
N ALA A 126 3.53 5.57 -8.85
CA ALA A 126 4.86 6.13 -8.62
C ALA A 126 5.43 6.79 -9.88
N ARG A 127 5.33 6.13 -11.04
CA ARG A 127 5.85 6.64 -12.31
C ARG A 127 5.02 7.81 -12.84
N ASP A 128 3.71 7.65 -12.94
CA ASP A 128 2.88 8.56 -13.72
C ASP A 128 2.36 9.71 -12.87
N CYS A 129 1.95 9.45 -11.63
CA CYS A 129 1.37 10.48 -10.80
C CYS A 129 2.42 11.24 -9.98
N ILE A 130 3.42 10.54 -9.45
CA ILE A 130 4.42 11.18 -8.59
C ILE A 130 5.50 11.86 -9.42
N GLU A 131 6.15 11.13 -10.33
CA GLU A 131 7.27 11.72 -11.08
C GLU A 131 6.84 12.64 -12.22
N ASN A 132 5.76 12.27 -12.91
CA ASN A 132 5.31 13.02 -14.09
C ASN A 132 4.13 13.97 -13.82
N ASP A 133 3.65 14.06 -12.57
CA ASP A 133 2.54 14.91 -12.14
C ASP A 133 1.24 14.75 -12.96
N LYS A 134 0.98 13.54 -13.46
CA LYS A 134 -0.16 13.23 -14.34
C LYS A 134 -1.24 12.43 -13.61
N GLU A 135 -1.79 12.94 -12.51
CA GLU A 135 -2.78 12.21 -11.70
C GLU A 135 -3.98 11.74 -12.52
N ASP A 136 -4.63 12.63 -13.26
CA ASP A 136 -5.83 12.29 -14.05
C ASP A 136 -5.52 11.24 -15.13
N GLU A 137 -4.42 11.40 -15.88
CA GLU A 137 -4.00 10.42 -16.89
C GLU A 137 -3.59 9.08 -16.25
N THR A 138 -3.09 9.10 -15.01
CA THR A 138 -2.72 7.88 -14.27
C THR A 138 -3.97 7.07 -13.97
N ILE A 139 -5.05 7.76 -13.55
CA ILE A 139 -6.33 7.12 -13.26
C ILE A 139 -6.89 6.49 -14.54
N ASP A 140 -6.90 7.24 -15.65
CA ASP A 140 -7.37 6.76 -16.95
C ASP A 140 -6.55 5.57 -17.47
N ARG A 141 -5.23 5.52 -17.23
CA ARG A 141 -4.38 4.40 -17.66
C ARG A 141 -4.52 3.15 -16.79
N LEU A 142 -4.89 3.32 -15.53
CA LEU A 142 -5.18 2.19 -14.63
C LEU A 142 -6.54 1.57 -14.97
N ILE A 143 -7.51 2.42 -15.34
CA ILE A 143 -8.77 2.00 -15.94
C ILE A 143 -8.46 1.39 -17.31
N GLY A 144 -8.83 0.13 -17.53
CA GLY A 144 -8.52 -0.54 -18.80
C GLY A 144 -7.07 -1.00 -18.98
N ASN A 145 -6.24 -1.01 -17.92
CA ASN A 145 -4.88 -1.52 -18.00
C ASN A 145 -4.85 -3.00 -18.42
N GLU A 146 -4.17 -3.32 -19.53
CA GLU A 146 -4.14 -4.67 -20.11
C GLU A 146 -3.56 -5.72 -19.15
N GLU A 147 -2.53 -5.40 -18.37
CA GLU A 147 -1.96 -6.34 -17.40
C GLU A 147 -2.95 -6.60 -16.26
N LEU A 148 -3.60 -5.56 -15.73
CA LEU A 148 -4.62 -5.72 -14.69
C LEU A 148 -5.79 -6.58 -15.18
N ILE A 149 -6.30 -6.31 -16.40
CA ILE A 149 -7.35 -7.12 -17.03
C ILE A 149 -6.90 -8.57 -17.22
N ARG A 150 -5.68 -8.77 -17.73
CA ARG A 150 -5.09 -10.11 -17.91
C ARG A 150 -5.02 -10.90 -16.60
N TYR A 151 -4.83 -10.22 -15.47
CA TYR A 151 -4.83 -10.84 -14.15
C TYR A 151 -6.20 -10.89 -13.46
N GLY A 152 -7.27 -10.57 -14.20
CA GLY A 152 -8.66 -10.70 -13.77
C GLY A 152 -9.21 -9.48 -13.03
N TYR A 153 -8.54 -8.33 -13.12
CA TYR A 153 -9.02 -7.07 -12.54
C TYR A 153 -9.64 -6.21 -13.62
N ILE A 154 -10.93 -5.92 -13.45
CA ILE A 154 -11.63 -4.91 -14.23
C ILE A 154 -11.84 -3.73 -13.28
N LEU A 155 -11.21 -2.61 -13.61
CA LEU A 155 -11.44 -1.33 -12.94
C LEU A 155 -12.35 -0.52 -13.86
N GLU A 156 -13.63 -0.45 -13.53
CA GLU A 156 -14.58 0.41 -14.25
C GLU A 156 -14.50 1.85 -13.72
N ASP A 157 -14.60 2.81 -14.63
CA ASP A 157 -14.54 4.24 -14.31
C ASP A 157 -15.59 4.65 -13.27
N TRP A 158 -16.78 4.05 -13.33
CA TRP A 158 -17.86 4.28 -12.35
C TRP A 158 -17.49 3.81 -10.94
N ASP A 159 -16.87 2.64 -10.80
CA ASP A 159 -16.43 2.11 -9.51
C ASP A 159 -15.36 2.98 -8.86
N VAL A 160 -14.40 3.46 -9.65
CA VAL A 160 -13.31 4.32 -9.17
C VAL A 160 -13.85 5.69 -8.75
N ASN A 161 -14.77 6.27 -9.53
CA ASN A 161 -15.36 7.58 -9.26
C ASN A 161 -16.30 7.57 -8.04
N ILE A 162 -17.09 6.50 -7.83
CA ILE A 162 -17.90 6.38 -6.61
C ILE A 162 -17.03 6.25 -5.37
N ARG A 163 -16.03 5.35 -5.40
CA ARG A 163 -15.06 5.21 -4.30
C ARG A 163 -14.38 6.53 -3.99
N PHE A 164 -14.09 7.35 -5.01
CA PHE A 164 -13.50 8.66 -4.82
C PHE A 164 -14.43 9.66 -4.13
N ARG A 165 -15.73 9.67 -4.48
CA ARG A 165 -16.73 10.51 -3.80
C ARG A 165 -16.87 10.11 -2.33
N GLU A 166 -17.01 8.81 -2.04
CA GLU A 166 -17.12 8.29 -0.68
C GLU A 166 -15.85 8.56 0.14
N PHE A 167 -14.67 8.39 -0.46
CA PHE A 167 -13.38 8.71 0.18
C PHE A 167 -13.28 10.20 0.56
N TYR A 168 -13.66 11.09 -0.36
CA TYR A 168 -13.60 12.54 -0.10
C TYR A 168 -14.57 12.96 1.01
N GLU A 169 -15.72 12.29 1.12
CA GLU A 169 -16.67 12.48 2.22
C GLU A 169 -16.11 11.95 3.55
N TRP A 170 -15.49 10.77 3.58
CA TRP A 170 -14.83 10.23 4.77
C TRP A 170 -13.67 11.10 5.26
N HIS A 171 -12.79 11.54 4.36
CA HIS A 171 -11.63 12.38 4.71
C HIS A 171 -12.04 13.77 5.22
N LYS A 172 -13.21 14.29 4.82
CA LYS A 172 -13.76 15.54 5.38
C LYS A 172 -14.27 15.40 6.81
N VAL A 173 -14.68 14.20 7.22
CA VAL A 173 -15.20 13.92 8.57
C VAL A 173 -14.07 13.57 9.54
N ALA A 174 -12.91 13.13 9.03
CA ALA A 174 -11.75 12.73 9.82
C ALA A 174 -10.73 13.87 10.12
N ILE A 175 -11.05 15.13 9.77
CA ILE A 175 -10.27 16.34 10.12
C ILE A 175 -11.05 17.18 11.12
#